data_AF-A0A1W6BHX6-F1
#
_entry.id   AF-A0A1W6BHX6-F1
#
_cell.length_a   1.000
_cell.length_b   1.000
_cell.length_c   1.000
_cell.angle_alpha   90.00
_cell.angle_beta   90.00
_cell.angle_gamma   90.00
#
_symmetry.space_group_name_H-M   'P 1'
#
loop_
_entity.id
_entity.type
_entity.pdbx_description
1 polymer ?
#
loop_
_entity_poly.entity_id
_entity_poly.type
_entity_poly.pdbx_seq_one_letter_code
_entity_poly.pdbx_strand_id
1 'polypeptide(L)'
;MHPEILSIALFWFVAAFTPGPNNVVASYSGFNFGITKTIPLILGVTLGFTSLIFFLTIGLINVFKIFPILQNILKYLGTLFLLYLAYKISLSKSSKEEEKKNPVTFFDTYFFQFLNPKGVLFGIIIVSTYLELGENYLSYAIQIVLLAFIFSSTSITLWTFIGKFLRKFATNDKFINYFNYAMSLLLLLSIVTIYI
;
A
#
# COMPACT_ATOMS: atom_id res chain seq x y z
N MET A 1 23.94 7.84 12.65
CA MET A 1 23.13 7.47 11.47
C MET A 1 23.33 5.98 11.20
N HIS A 2 22.33 5.27 10.68
CA HIS A 2 22.45 3.86 10.31
C HIS A 2 23.55 3.71 9.24
N PRO A 3 24.49 2.76 9.38
CA PRO A 3 25.59 2.59 8.41
C PRO A 3 25.06 2.26 7.00
N GLU A 4 23.96 1.51 6.92
CA GLU A 4 23.35 1.07 5.66
C GLU A 4 22.12 1.90 5.24
N ILE A 5 22.04 3.17 5.67
CA ILE A 5 20.86 4.03 5.43
C ILE A 5 20.50 4.15 3.94
N LEU A 6 21.50 4.16 3.06
CA LEU A 6 21.30 4.23 1.61
C LEU A 6 20.65 2.96 1.08
N SER A 7 21.11 1.79 1.52
CA SER A 7 20.55 0.49 1.14
C SER A 7 19.09 0.37 1.60
N ILE A 8 18.80 0.79 2.84
CA ILE A 8 17.44 0.84 3.38
C ILE A 8 16.56 1.77 2.54
N ALA A 9 17.05 2.96 2.19
CA ALA A 9 16.31 3.92 1.37
C ALA A 9 16.03 3.40 -0.04
N LEU A 10 17.00 2.76 -0.69
CA LEU A 10 16.82 2.13 -2.00
C LEU A 10 15.82 0.98 -1.96
N PHE A 11 15.88 0.14 -0.91
CA PHE A 11 14.91 -0.92 -0.72
C PHE A 11 13.51 -0.34 -0.52
N TRP A 12 13.35 0.68 0.31
CA TRP A 12 12.06 1.36 0.48
C TRP A 12 11.55 2.00 -0.79
N PHE A 13 12.43 2.59 -1.59
CA PHE A 13 12.07 3.14 -2.88
C PHE A 13 11.46 2.07 -3.79
N VAL A 14 12.15 0.94 -3.96
CA VAL A 14 11.65 -0.18 -4.79
C VAL A 14 10.36 -0.74 -4.20
N ALA A 15 10.31 -1.00 -2.89
CA ALA A 15 9.16 -1.56 -2.21
C ALA A 15 7.90 -0.69 -2.32
N ALA A 16 8.05 0.62 -2.13
CA ALA A 16 6.95 1.57 -2.12
C ALA A 16 6.51 1.96 -3.54
N PHE A 17 7.45 2.31 -4.44
CA PHE A 17 7.12 2.88 -5.75
C PHE A 17 6.75 1.84 -6.81
N THR A 18 7.14 0.57 -6.64
CA THR A 18 6.70 -0.49 -7.56
C THR A 18 5.17 -0.66 -7.50
N PRO A 19 4.51 -0.90 -8.66
CA PRO A 19 3.07 -1.11 -8.69
C PRO A 19 2.67 -2.22 -7.71
N GLY A 20 1.59 -1.98 -6.98
CA GLY A 20 1.06 -2.90 -5.99
C GLY A 20 -0.30 -2.44 -5.52
N PRO A 21 -0.94 -3.18 -4.60
CA PRO A 21 -2.33 -2.93 -4.25
C PRO A 21 -2.66 -1.50 -3.84
N ASN A 22 -1.92 -0.94 -2.87
CA ASN A 22 -2.13 0.43 -2.40
C ASN A 22 -2.01 1.45 -3.53
N ASN A 23 -0.99 1.28 -4.38
CA ASN A 23 -0.67 2.18 -5.49
C ASN A 23 -1.77 2.17 -6.56
N VAL A 24 -2.29 0.98 -6.89
CA VAL A 24 -3.39 0.80 -7.84
C VAL A 24 -4.68 1.43 -7.30
N VAL A 25 -5.01 1.21 -6.02
CA VAL A 25 -6.19 1.81 -5.40
C VAL A 25 -6.06 3.34 -5.31
N ALA A 26 -4.87 3.86 -5.01
CA ALA A 26 -4.58 5.30 -4.99
C ALA A 26 -4.73 5.95 -6.37
N SER A 27 -4.20 5.31 -7.42
CA SER A 27 -4.40 5.74 -8.80
C SER A 27 -5.87 5.70 -9.22
N TYR A 28 -6.57 4.61 -8.92
CA TYR A 28 -8.01 4.52 -9.14
C TYR A 28 -8.77 5.64 -8.42
N SER A 29 -8.41 5.92 -7.17
CA SER A 29 -9.03 6.94 -6.34
C SER A 29 -8.79 8.35 -6.89
N GLY A 30 -7.54 8.68 -7.21
CA GLY A 30 -7.15 9.96 -7.80
C GLY A 30 -7.81 10.21 -9.16
N PHE A 31 -7.98 9.15 -9.96
CA PHE A 31 -8.65 9.20 -11.26
C PHE A 31 -10.16 9.46 -11.13
N ASN A 32 -10.86 8.70 -10.27
CA ASN A 32 -12.33 8.73 -10.22
C ASN A 32 -12.91 9.78 -9.26
N PHE A 33 -12.21 10.11 -8.18
CA PHE A 33 -12.73 10.99 -7.12
C PHE A 33 -11.88 12.26 -6.89
N GLY A 34 -10.70 12.34 -7.50
CA GLY A 34 -9.79 13.47 -7.35
C GLY A 34 -8.96 13.44 -6.06
N ILE A 35 -8.06 14.41 -5.92
CA ILE A 35 -7.05 14.41 -4.85
C ILE A 35 -7.71 14.60 -3.48
N THR A 36 -8.62 15.57 -3.33
CA THR A 36 -9.25 15.91 -2.03
C THR A 36 -9.96 14.70 -1.41
N LYS A 37 -10.72 13.95 -2.21
CA LYS A 37 -11.42 12.73 -1.77
C LYS A 37 -10.49 11.52 -1.59
N THR A 38 -9.22 11.64 -1.96
CA THR A 38 -8.19 10.59 -1.81
C THR A 38 -7.29 10.82 -0.59
N ILE A 39 -7.34 11.99 0.05
CA ILE A 39 -6.53 12.30 1.25
C ILE A 39 -6.72 11.25 2.37
N PRO A 40 -7.96 10.81 2.72
CA PRO A 40 -8.13 9.78 3.75
C PRO A 40 -7.41 8.47 3.41
N LEU A 41 -7.42 8.07 2.13
CA LEU A 41 -6.69 6.90 1.65
C LEU A 41 -5.18 7.08 1.82
N ILE A 42 -4.62 8.22 1.39
CA ILE A 42 -3.19 8.55 1.50
C ILE A 42 -2.73 8.45 2.96
N LEU A 43 -3.51 9.06 3.87
CA LEU A 43 -3.21 9.03 5.31
C LEU A 43 -3.33 7.61 5.88
N GLY A 44 -4.36 6.86 5.50
CA GLY A 44 -4.54 5.49 5.98
C GLY A 44 -3.41 4.57 5.55
N VAL A 45 -2.98 4.64 4.28
CA VAL A 45 -1.82 3.87 3.79
C VAL A 45 -0.54 4.30 4.54
N THR A 46 -0.28 5.60 4.61
CA THR A 46 0.95 6.14 5.22
C THR A 46 1.06 5.78 6.69
N LEU A 47 0.02 6.08 7.47
CA LEU A 47 0.01 5.82 8.90
C LEU A 47 -0.11 4.33 9.21
N GLY A 48 -0.88 3.58 8.43
CA GLY A 48 -1.02 2.13 8.58
C GLY A 48 0.33 1.42 8.34
N PHE A 49 1.05 1.81 7.29
CA PHE A 49 2.32 1.19 6.94
C PHE A 49 3.39 1.58 7.96
N THR A 50 3.45 2.85 8.34
CA THR A 50 4.35 3.33 9.41
C THR A 50 4.08 2.59 10.73
N SER A 51 2.81 2.39 11.09
CA SER A 51 2.41 1.64 12.29
C SER A 51 2.84 0.18 12.20
N LEU A 52 2.62 -0.47 11.06
CA LEU A 52 3.08 -1.84 10.82
C LEU A 52 4.60 -1.96 11.04
N ILE A 53 5.39 -1.07 10.44
CA ILE A 53 6.86 -1.09 10.61
C ILE A 53 7.23 -0.84 12.06
N PHE A 54 6.61 0.15 12.71
CA PHE A 54 6.82 0.38 14.14
C PHE A 54 6.57 -0.89 14.98
N PHE A 55 5.43 -1.58 14.78
CA PHE A 55 5.14 -2.81 15.50
C PHE A 55 6.15 -3.93 15.21
N LEU A 56 6.61 -4.07 13.96
CA LEU A 56 7.68 -5.01 13.60
C LEU A 56 8.97 -4.69 14.36
N THR A 57 9.35 -3.41 14.47
CA THR A 57 10.54 -2.96 15.21
C THR A 57 10.44 -3.11 16.73
N ILE A 58 9.27 -3.30 17.33
CA ILE A 58 9.16 -3.52 18.79
C ILE A 58 8.84 -4.98 19.16
N GLY A 59 8.84 -5.88 18.18
CA GLY A 59 8.79 -7.32 18.43
C GLY A 59 7.68 -8.10 17.74
N LEU A 60 6.80 -7.46 16.94
CA LEU A 60 5.82 -8.20 16.13
C LEU A 60 6.49 -9.20 15.19
N ILE A 61 7.74 -8.93 14.78
CA ILE A 61 8.54 -9.88 13.98
C ILE A 61 8.75 -11.23 14.69
N ASN A 62 8.85 -11.25 16.02
CA ASN A 62 9.00 -12.49 16.77
C ASN A 62 7.73 -13.33 16.75
N VAL A 63 6.55 -12.68 16.74
CA VAL A 63 5.27 -13.36 16.59
C VAL A 63 5.20 -14.06 15.23
N PHE A 64 5.64 -13.41 14.15
CA PHE A 64 5.69 -14.03 12.82
C PHE A 64 6.68 -15.18 12.70
N LYS A 65 7.77 -15.17 13.49
CA LYS A 65 8.74 -16.28 13.58
C LYS A 65 8.17 -17.46 14.36
N ILE A 66 7.48 -17.22 15.47
CA ILE A 66 6.89 -18.26 16.33
C ILE A 66 5.65 -18.87 15.69
N PHE A 67 4.82 -18.06 15.03
CA PHE A 67 3.58 -18.48 14.38
C PHE A 67 3.63 -18.23 12.86
N PRO A 68 4.39 -19.02 12.08
CA PRO A 68 4.43 -18.90 10.62
C PRO A 68 3.05 -18.98 9.95
N ILE A 69 2.10 -19.67 10.57
CA ILE A 69 0.72 -19.79 10.08
C ILE A 69 0.00 -18.44 9.97
N LEU A 70 0.37 -17.44 10.78
CA LEU A 70 -0.18 -16.09 10.66
C LEU A 70 0.14 -15.47 9.31
N GLN A 71 1.33 -15.73 8.76
CA GLN A 71 1.70 -15.23 7.43
C GLN A 71 0.79 -15.83 6.35
N ASN A 72 0.46 -17.12 6.45
CA ASN A 72 -0.50 -17.78 5.55
C ASN A 72 -1.92 -17.22 5.71
N ILE A 73 -2.37 -16.95 6.94
CA ILE A 73 -3.69 -16.35 7.18
C ILE A 73 -3.76 -14.95 6.55
N LEU A 74 -2.74 -14.11 6.77
CA LEU A 74 -2.66 -12.78 6.15
C LEU A 74 -2.64 -12.86 4.62
N LYS A 75 -1.93 -13.86 4.06
CA LYS A 75 -1.91 -14.12 2.62
C LYS A 75 -3.33 -14.33 2.05
N TYR A 76 -4.12 -15.19 2.70
CA TYR A 76 -5.49 -15.48 2.26
C TYR A 76 -6.45 -14.31 2.50
N LEU A 77 -6.40 -13.66 3.66
CA LEU A 77 -7.25 -12.50 3.97
C LEU A 77 -6.95 -11.33 3.03
N GLY A 78 -5.67 -11.04 2.79
CA GLY A 78 -5.23 -10.04 1.82
C GLY A 78 -5.73 -10.38 0.41
N THR A 79 -5.63 -11.64 0.00
CA THR A 79 -6.17 -12.10 -1.30
C THR A 79 -7.66 -11.85 -1.42
N LEU A 80 -8.47 -12.24 -0.42
CA LEU A 80 -9.91 -12.01 -0.41
C LEU A 80 -10.27 -10.53 -0.47
N PHE A 81 -9.57 -9.69 0.29
CA PHE A 81 -9.77 -8.25 0.27
C PHE A 81 -9.44 -7.64 -1.10
N LEU A 82 -8.35 -8.09 -1.74
CA LEU A 82 -7.97 -7.63 -3.08
C LEU A 82 -8.96 -8.06 -4.16
N LEU A 83 -9.49 -9.27 -4.08
CA LEU A 83 -10.57 -9.73 -4.95
C LEU A 83 -11.82 -8.87 -4.78
N TYR A 84 -12.20 -8.55 -3.53
CA TYR A 84 -13.30 -7.65 -3.23
C TYR A 84 -13.08 -6.25 -3.83
N LEU A 85 -11.89 -5.67 -3.67
CA LEU A 85 -11.57 -4.37 -4.26
C LEU A 85 -11.55 -4.39 -5.79
N ALA A 86 -10.97 -5.42 -6.41
CA ALA A 86 -10.96 -5.60 -7.85
C ALA A 86 -12.39 -5.66 -8.42
N TYR A 87 -13.27 -6.43 -7.76
CA TYR A 87 -14.69 -6.50 -8.09
C TYR A 87 -15.37 -5.12 -7.97
N LYS A 88 -15.16 -4.41 -6.86
CA LYS A 88 -15.76 -3.08 -6.62
C LYS A 88 -15.28 -2.04 -7.64
N ILE A 89 -14.00 -2.08 -8.03
CA ILE A 89 -13.40 -1.19 -9.02
C ILE A 89 -13.92 -1.50 -10.42
N SER A 90 -14.00 -2.78 -10.82
CA SER A 90 -14.46 -3.16 -12.15
C SER A 90 -15.94 -2.80 -12.40
N LEU A 91 -16.78 -2.84 -11.36
CA LEU A 91 -18.19 -2.45 -11.44
C LEU A 91 -18.46 -0.96 -11.23
N SER A 92 -17.43 -0.15 -11.00
CA SER A 92 -17.60 1.29 -10.81
C SER A 92 -18.01 1.96 -12.13
N LYS A 93 -19.30 2.30 -12.25
CA LYS A 93 -19.86 2.97 -13.43
C LYS A 93 -19.61 4.49 -13.40
N SER A 94 -19.46 5.07 -14.59
CA SER A 94 -19.49 6.52 -14.80
C SER A 94 -20.93 7.04 -14.70
N SER A 95 -21.56 7.06 -13.51
CA SER A 95 -22.79 7.85 -13.31
C SER A 95 -22.44 9.34 -13.16
N LYS A 96 -23.21 10.22 -13.79
CA LYS A 96 -23.00 11.69 -13.81
C LYS A 96 -23.72 12.43 -12.67
N GLU A 97 -24.59 11.77 -11.90
CA GLU A 97 -25.62 12.47 -11.11
C GLU A 97 -25.61 12.22 -9.59
N GLU A 98 -24.74 11.38 -9.05
CA GLU A 98 -24.65 11.19 -7.59
C GLU A 98 -23.30 11.70 -7.05
N GLU A 99 -23.32 12.29 -5.85
CA GLU A 99 -22.13 12.56 -5.06
C GLU A 99 -21.35 11.26 -4.85
N LYS A 100 -20.44 10.96 -5.78
CA LYS A 100 -19.59 9.78 -5.69
C LYS A 100 -18.76 9.86 -4.42
N LYS A 101 -19.17 9.10 -3.41
CA LYS A 101 -18.37 8.81 -2.22
C LYS A 101 -17.24 7.89 -2.65
N ASN A 102 -16.03 8.21 -2.23
CA ASN A 102 -14.91 7.31 -2.43
C ASN A 102 -15.22 6.02 -1.64
N PRO A 103 -15.29 4.86 -2.29
CA PRO A 103 -15.61 3.60 -1.63
C PRO A 103 -14.51 3.11 -0.67
N VAL A 104 -13.37 3.80 -0.64
CA VAL A 104 -12.20 3.45 0.15
C VAL A 104 -12.00 4.51 1.23
N THR A 105 -12.08 4.08 2.49
CA THR A 105 -11.93 4.94 3.66
C THR A 105 -10.53 4.88 4.25
N PHE A 106 -10.24 5.79 5.19
CA PHE A 106 -9.01 5.75 5.98
C PHE A 106 -8.83 4.42 6.72
N PHE A 107 -9.89 3.92 7.36
CA PHE A 107 -9.80 2.68 8.16
C PHE A 107 -9.58 1.46 7.27
N ASP A 108 -10.24 1.40 6.11
CA ASP A 108 -10.02 0.32 5.14
C ASP A 108 -8.54 0.25 4.75
N THR A 109 -7.92 1.40 4.41
CA THR A 109 -6.53 1.41 3.95
C THR A 109 -5.53 1.28 5.09
N TYR A 110 -5.83 1.78 6.28
CA TYR A 110 -5.00 1.62 7.48
C TYR A 110 -4.88 0.15 7.87
N PHE A 111 -6.01 -0.53 8.10
CA PHE A 111 -6.01 -1.93 8.51
C PHE A 111 -5.55 -2.86 7.38
N PHE A 112 -5.80 -2.49 6.12
CA PHE A 112 -5.27 -3.25 4.99
C PHE A 112 -3.73 -3.32 4.99
N GLN A 113 -3.00 -2.36 5.58
CA GLN A 113 -1.53 -2.47 5.63
C GLN A 113 -1.05 -3.71 6.38
N PHE A 114 -1.79 -4.14 7.41
CA PHE A 114 -1.50 -5.34 8.18
C PHE A 114 -1.89 -6.62 7.44
N LEU A 115 -2.84 -6.53 6.51
CA LEU A 115 -3.31 -7.63 5.67
C LEU A 115 -2.61 -7.68 4.30
N ASN A 116 -1.79 -6.68 3.97
CA ASN A 116 -1.12 -6.57 2.69
C ASN A 116 0.20 -7.37 2.73
N PRO A 117 0.25 -8.59 2.17
CA PRO A 117 1.45 -9.44 2.26
C PRO A 117 2.67 -8.79 1.60
N LYS A 118 2.51 -7.93 0.60
CA LYS A 118 3.64 -7.15 0.03
C LYS A 118 4.27 -6.24 1.10
N GLY A 119 3.43 -5.49 1.81
CA GLY A 119 3.88 -4.56 2.87
C GLY A 119 4.47 -5.30 4.07
N VAL A 120 3.81 -6.36 4.52
CA VAL A 120 4.26 -7.20 5.64
C VAL A 120 5.59 -7.88 5.31
N LEU A 121 5.73 -8.50 4.13
CA LEU A 121 6.96 -9.19 3.73
C LEU A 121 8.15 -8.22 3.66
N PHE A 122 7.98 -7.06 3.02
CA PHE A 122 9.04 -6.05 2.95
C PHE A 122 9.38 -5.45 4.32
N GLY A 123 8.39 -5.25 5.19
CA GLY A 123 8.63 -4.86 6.57
C GLY A 123 9.46 -5.88 7.34
N ILE A 124 9.12 -7.17 7.21
CA ILE A 124 9.89 -8.26 7.82
C ILE A 124 11.32 -8.26 7.30
N ILE A 125 11.52 -8.20 5.98
CA ILE A 125 12.87 -8.19 5.37
C ILE A 125 13.69 -7.01 5.87
N ILE A 126 13.15 -5.79 5.87
CA ILE A 126 13.89 -4.62 6.34
C ILE A 126 14.28 -4.79 7.81
N VAL A 127 13.34 -5.17 8.67
CA VAL A 127 13.61 -5.28 10.11
C VAL A 127 14.54 -6.46 10.40
N SER A 128 14.43 -7.59 9.70
CA SER A 128 15.33 -8.73 9.90
C SER A 128 16.75 -8.50 9.40
N THR A 129 16.90 -7.70 8.35
CA THR A 129 18.20 -7.47 7.69
C THR A 129 18.93 -6.28 8.28
N TYR A 130 18.21 -5.22 8.65
CA TYR A 130 18.80 -3.93 9.02
C TYR A 130 18.54 -3.50 10.47
N LEU A 131 17.92 -4.34 11.31
CA LEU A 131 17.73 -4.01 12.72
C LEU A 131 18.26 -5.12 13.63
N GLU A 132 19.48 -4.89 14.13
CA GLU A 132 20.15 -5.78 15.08
C GLU A 132 20.01 -5.29 16.52
N LEU A 133 19.90 -6.22 17.47
CA LEU A 133 19.89 -5.92 18.89
C LEU A 133 21.26 -5.39 19.34
N GLY A 134 21.29 -4.22 19.96
CA GLY A 134 22.53 -3.59 20.43
C GLY A 134 22.32 -2.15 20.92
N GLU A 135 23.40 -1.45 21.23
CA GLU A 135 23.36 -0.09 21.80
C GLU A 135 22.61 0.92 20.93
N ASN A 136 22.68 0.76 19.60
CA ASN A 136 22.06 1.68 18.64
C ASN A 136 20.63 1.29 18.22
N TYR A 137 20.05 0.24 18.81
CA TYR A 137 18.76 -0.33 18.38
C TYR A 137 17.66 0.73 18.23
N LEU A 138 17.45 1.56 19.25
CA LEU A 138 16.40 2.56 19.25
C LEU A 138 16.60 3.60 18.14
N SER A 139 17.84 4.06 17.94
CA SER A 139 18.19 5.02 16.90
C SER A 139 17.97 4.46 15.49
N TYR A 140 18.29 3.18 15.29
CA TYR A 140 18.11 2.49 14.00
C TYR A 140 16.65 2.20 13.71
N ALA A 141 15.88 1.75 14.70
CA ALA A 141 14.44 1.56 14.60
C ALA A 141 13.72 2.85 14.20
N ILE A 142 14.05 3.98 14.85
CA ILE A 142 13.49 5.30 14.53
C ILE A 142 13.78 5.68 13.07
N GLN A 143 15.02 5.51 12.61
CA GLN A 143 15.40 5.82 11.23
C GLN A 143 14.63 4.95 10.21
N ILE A 144 14.48 3.66 10.48
CA ILE A 144 13.71 2.74 9.62
C ILE A 144 12.23 3.16 9.55
N VAL A 145 11.60 3.46 10.70
CA VAL A 145 10.19 3.91 10.75
C VAL A 145 10.01 5.25 10.04
N LEU A 146 10.94 6.19 10.22
CA LEU A 146 10.90 7.49 9.55
C LEU A 146 11.04 7.35 8.02
N LEU A 147 11.95 6.50 7.55
CA LEU A 147 12.05 6.22 6.11
C LEU A 147 10.78 5.56 5.58
N ALA A 148 10.19 4.60 6.31
CA ALA A 148 8.93 3.98 5.93
C ALA A 148 7.81 5.03 5.77
N PHE A 149 7.71 5.99 6.70
CA PHE A 149 6.77 7.11 6.60
C PHE A 149 7.01 7.97 5.36
N ILE A 150 8.26 8.40 5.13
CA ILE A 150 8.64 9.26 4.00
C ILE A 150 8.34 8.57 2.66
N PHE A 151 8.81 7.33 2.47
CA PHE A 151 8.63 6.59 1.22
C PHE A 151 7.17 6.20 1.00
N SER A 152 6.44 5.80 2.04
CA SER A 152 5.00 5.51 1.90
C SER A 152 4.21 6.75 1.52
N SER A 153 4.44 7.89 2.18
CA SER A 153 3.72 9.14 1.92
C SER A 153 3.99 9.68 0.51
N THR A 154 5.26 9.72 0.11
CA THR A 154 5.67 10.21 -1.21
C THR A 154 5.18 9.29 -2.34
N SER A 155 5.30 7.98 -2.16
CA SER A 155 4.88 7.00 -3.16
C SER A 155 3.37 7.02 -3.38
N ILE A 156 2.57 6.94 -2.31
CA ILE A 156 1.11 6.88 -2.43
C ILE A 156 0.54 8.20 -3.00
N THR A 157 1.17 9.32 -2.68
CA THR A 157 0.83 10.63 -3.24
C THR A 157 1.16 10.69 -4.73
N LEU A 158 2.33 10.19 -5.14
CA LEU A 158 2.70 10.11 -6.55
C LEU A 158 1.70 9.26 -7.34
N TRP A 159 1.37 8.06 -6.85
CA TRP A 159 0.38 7.19 -7.50
C TRP A 159 -1.02 7.80 -7.55
N THR A 160 -1.40 8.61 -6.56
CA THR A 160 -2.63 9.40 -6.62
C THR A 160 -2.59 10.45 -7.74
N PHE A 161 -1.46 11.16 -7.88
CA PHE A 161 -1.27 12.14 -8.94
C PHE A 161 -1.22 11.53 -10.33
N ILE A 162 -0.62 10.34 -10.50
CA ILE A 162 -0.67 9.59 -11.75
C ILE A 162 -2.12 9.33 -12.16
N GLY A 163 -2.94 8.82 -11.23
CA GLY A 163 -4.37 8.62 -11.48
C GLY A 163 -5.09 9.91 -11.87
N LYS A 164 -4.86 10.99 -11.11
CA LYS A 164 -5.47 12.31 -11.40
C LYS A 164 -5.01 12.89 -12.75
N PHE A 165 -3.75 12.68 -13.13
CA PHE A 165 -3.19 13.10 -14.41
C PHE A 165 -3.86 12.33 -15.56
N LEU A 166 -3.96 11.01 -15.44
CA LEU A 166 -4.61 10.16 -16.45
C LEU A 166 -6.10 10.51 -16.67
N ARG A 167 -6.78 11.03 -15.64
CA ARG A 167 -8.16 11.51 -15.76
C ARG A 167 -8.32 12.64 -16.78
N LYS A 168 -7.27 13.44 -17.05
CA LYS A 168 -7.32 14.52 -18.05
C LYS A 168 -7.54 14.00 -19.49
N PHE A 169 -7.17 12.74 -19.75
CA PHE A 169 -7.31 12.09 -21.05
C PHE A 169 -8.62 11.31 -21.19
N ALA A 170 -9.40 11.19 -20.11
CA ALA A 170 -10.65 10.44 -20.08
C ALA A 170 -11.81 11.25 -20.69
N THR A 171 -11.86 11.30 -22.03
CA THR A 171 -12.84 12.10 -22.79
C THR A 171 -14.22 11.45 -22.92
N ASN A 172 -14.35 10.16 -22.61
CA ASN A 172 -15.61 9.41 -22.71
C ASN A 172 -15.71 8.31 -21.63
N ASP A 173 -16.92 7.80 -21.42
CA ASP A 173 -17.20 6.78 -20.40
C ASP A 173 -16.51 5.43 -20.71
N LYS A 174 -16.21 5.12 -21.98
CA LYS A 174 -15.47 3.90 -22.34
C LYS A 174 -14.04 3.95 -21.80
N PHE A 175 -13.37 5.09 -21.91
CA PHE A 175 -12.01 5.28 -21.38
C PHE A 175 -11.99 5.11 -19.86
N ILE A 176 -12.97 5.67 -19.16
CA ILE A 176 -13.12 5.52 -17.70
C ILE A 176 -13.24 4.05 -17.32
N ASN A 177 -14.11 3.32 -18.03
CA ASN A 177 -14.30 1.89 -17.78
C ASN A 177 -13.04 1.07 -18.09
N TYR A 178 -12.35 1.34 -19.20
CA TYR A 178 -11.09 0.65 -19.52
C TYR A 178 -10.00 0.93 -18.49
N PHE A 179 -9.89 2.16 -17.99
CA PHE A 179 -8.98 2.47 -16.90
C PHE A 179 -9.33 1.68 -15.63
N ASN A 180 -10.61 1.61 -15.27
CA ASN A 180 -11.07 0.84 -14.10
C ASN A 180 -10.79 -0.67 -14.28
N TYR A 181 -11.00 -1.23 -15.47
CA TYR A 181 -10.65 -2.62 -15.77
C TYR A 181 -9.13 -2.85 -15.70
N ALA A 182 -8.32 -1.93 -16.21
CA ALA A 182 -6.87 -2.02 -16.11
C ALA A 182 -6.40 -2.00 -14.64
N MET A 183 -6.97 -1.11 -13.80
CA MET A 183 -6.67 -1.09 -12.37
C MET A 183 -7.13 -2.38 -11.68
N SER A 184 -8.32 -2.88 -11.99
CA SER A 184 -8.79 -4.18 -11.49
C SER A 184 -7.84 -5.32 -11.87
N LEU A 185 -7.37 -5.36 -13.12
CA LEU A 185 -6.42 -6.36 -13.60
C LEU A 185 -5.08 -6.26 -12.85
N LEU A 186 -4.57 -5.05 -12.61
CA LEU A 186 -3.34 -4.84 -11.83
C LEU A 186 -3.48 -5.32 -10.37
N LEU A 187 -4.66 -5.21 -9.75
CA LEU A 187 -4.92 -5.80 -8.45
C LEU A 187 -4.88 -7.34 -8.49
N LEU A 188 -5.49 -7.94 -9.52
CA LEU A 188 -5.45 -9.39 -9.72
C LEU A 188 -4.02 -9.89 -9.97
N LEU A 189 -3.22 -9.18 -10.76
CA LEU A 189 -1.81 -9.49 -10.96
C LEU A 189 -1.00 -9.32 -9.68
N SER A 190 -1.32 -8.32 -8.85
CA SER A 190 -0.70 -8.17 -7.54
C SER A 190 -0.97 -9.39 -6.65
N ILE A 191 -2.16 -10.01 -6.74
CA ILE A 191 -2.43 -11.27 -6.02
C ILE A 191 -1.47 -12.36 -6.46
N VAL A 192 -1.19 -12.52 -7.76
CA VAL A 192 -0.28 -13.56 -8.26
C VAL A 192 1.12 -13.41 -7.65
N THR A 193 1.63 -12.18 -7.53
CA THR A 193 2.95 -11.91 -6.93
C THR A 193 3.06 -12.26 -5.45
N ILE A 194 1.94 -12.54 -4.77
CA ILE A 194 1.93 -12.98 -3.37
C ILE A 194 2.27 -14.48 -3.27
N TYR A 195 2.04 -15.26 -4.34
CA TYR A 195 2.18 -16.72 -4.34
C TYR A 195 3.43 -17.23 -5.07
N ILE A 196 4.16 -16.34 -5.73
CA ILE A 196 5.46 -16.59 -6.37
C ILE A 196 6.54 -16.11 -5.40
#